data_AF-A0A2G4HKZ4-F1
#
_entry.id   AF-A0A2G4HKZ4-F1
#
_cell.length_a   1.000
_cell.length_b   1.000
_cell.length_c   1.000
_cell.angle_alpha   90.00
_cell.angle_beta   90.00
_cell.angle_gamma   90.00
#
_symmetry.space_group_name_H-M   'P 1'
#
loop_
_entity.id
_entity.type
_entity.pdbx_description
1 polymer ?
#
loop_
_entity_poly.entity_id
_entity_poly.type
_entity_poly.pdbx_seq_one_letter_code
_entity_poly.pdbx_strand_id
1 'polypeptide(L)'
;ENGDAYAPSWSVTKGEGIVSVDANGTINALAPGDAVVEAKIPGLAARSGFLFIKALGQVGFYTDGAINWDIAILVAAFGASLFVSQILSGMGMPANPQQSTANKITPVMITGMFLFFPLPAGVLLYMVVANIFQAGQTYLLGKEALPDNLQAILDQQASQQTVTATASSGERLPFEPKGSKK
;
A
#
# COMPACT_ATOMS: atom_id res chain seq x y z
N GLU A 1 2.87 -28.74 -20.87
CA GLU A 1 3.99 -29.37 -20.15
C GLU A 1 4.08 -29.10 -18.64
N ASN A 2 3.10 -28.48 -17.97
CA ASN A 2 3.12 -28.29 -16.49
C ASN A 2 1.78 -28.66 -15.82
N GLY A 3 1.15 -29.77 -16.21
CA GLY A 3 -0.15 -30.19 -15.63
C GLY A 3 -0.04 -30.65 -14.16
N ASP A 4 1.05 -31.34 -13.83
CA ASP A 4 1.29 -31.91 -12.50
C ASP A 4 1.52 -30.86 -11.41
N ALA A 5 1.94 -29.64 -11.80
CA ALA A 5 2.10 -28.51 -10.90
C ALA A 5 0.76 -27.98 -10.33
N TYR A 6 -0.37 -28.43 -10.91
CA TYR A 6 -1.73 -28.07 -10.52
C TYR A 6 -2.53 -29.27 -10.00
N ALA A 7 -1.85 -30.39 -9.71
CA ALA A 7 -2.49 -31.53 -9.10
C ALA A 7 -3.12 -31.12 -7.75
N PRO A 8 -4.41 -31.42 -7.52
CA PRO A 8 -5.04 -31.15 -6.24
C PRO A 8 -4.34 -31.95 -5.14
N SER A 9 -4.08 -31.29 -4.01
CA SER A 9 -3.73 -31.99 -2.77
C SER A 9 -5.00 -32.26 -1.98
N TRP A 10 -5.21 -33.52 -1.60
CA TRP A 10 -6.40 -33.97 -0.90
C TRP A 10 -6.10 -34.20 0.58
N SER A 11 -7.01 -33.80 1.45
CA SER A 11 -6.91 -34.06 2.89
C SER A 11 -8.29 -34.27 3.50
N VAL A 12 -8.38 -35.11 4.52
CA VAL A 12 -9.62 -35.30 5.29
C VAL A 12 -9.55 -34.33 6.47
N THR A 13 -10.46 -33.36 6.52
CA THR A 13 -10.50 -32.35 7.59
C THR A 13 -11.44 -32.74 8.73
N LYS A 14 -12.36 -33.69 8.49
CA LYS A 14 -13.24 -34.28 9.51
C LYS A 14 -13.55 -35.73 9.16
N GLY A 15 -13.56 -36.60 10.16
CA GLY A 15 -13.91 -38.01 9.97
C GLY A 15 -12.72 -38.90 9.56
N GLU A 16 -11.51 -38.61 10.08
CA GLU A 16 -10.37 -39.52 9.98
C GLU A 16 -10.77 -40.91 10.51
N GLY A 17 -10.80 -41.90 9.62
CA GLY A 17 -11.26 -43.27 9.92
C GLY A 17 -12.65 -43.65 9.38
N ILE A 18 -13.45 -42.66 8.93
CA ILE A 18 -14.73 -42.90 8.24
C ILE A 18 -14.51 -42.94 6.73
N VAL A 19 -13.61 -42.09 6.23
CA VAL A 19 -13.27 -41.96 4.81
C VAL A 19 -11.76 -41.78 4.66
N SER A 20 -11.20 -42.35 3.60
CA SER A 20 -9.85 -42.03 3.11
C SER A 20 -9.91 -41.51 1.68
N VAL A 21 -9.05 -40.56 1.33
CA VAL A 21 -8.93 -40.01 -0.02
C VAL A 21 -7.54 -40.31 -0.58
N ASP A 22 -7.48 -40.80 -1.83
CA ASP A 22 -6.21 -41.06 -2.51
C ASP A 22 -5.65 -39.80 -3.22
N ALA A 23 -4.44 -39.89 -3.77
CA ALA A 23 -3.81 -38.78 -4.48
C ALA A 23 -4.55 -38.37 -5.78
N ASN A 24 -5.41 -39.24 -6.31
CA ASN A 24 -6.20 -39.00 -7.52
C ASN A 24 -7.60 -38.45 -7.22
N GLY A 25 -7.96 -38.30 -5.94
CA GLY A 25 -9.27 -37.84 -5.49
C GLY A 25 -10.33 -38.93 -5.34
N THR A 26 -9.96 -40.21 -5.42
CA THR A 26 -10.87 -41.33 -5.15
C THR A 26 -11.14 -41.40 -3.66
N ILE A 27 -12.42 -41.44 -3.31
CA ILE A 27 -12.89 -41.49 -1.93
C ILE A 27 -13.26 -42.94 -1.59
N ASN A 28 -12.59 -43.52 -0.60
CA ASN A 28 -12.91 -44.83 -0.06
C ASN A 28 -13.67 -44.67 1.26
N ALA A 29 -14.89 -45.21 1.33
CA ALA A 29 -15.67 -45.28 2.56
C ALA A 29 -15.19 -46.46 3.41
N LEU A 30 -14.79 -46.17 4.66
CA LEU A 30 -14.28 -47.15 5.63
C LEU A 30 -15.35 -47.52 6.67
N ALA A 31 -16.19 -46.56 7.06
CA ALA A 31 -17.26 -46.76 8.03
C ALA A 31 -18.45 -45.81 7.75
N PRO A 32 -19.66 -46.09 8.30
CA PRO A 32 -20.77 -45.16 8.25
C PRO A 32 -20.53 -43.93 9.14
N GLY A 33 -20.90 -42.75 8.65
CA GLY A 33 -20.88 -41.49 9.40
C GLY A 33 -20.53 -40.29 8.51
N ASP A 34 -20.30 -39.14 9.13
CA ASP A 34 -20.05 -37.89 8.41
C ASP A 34 -18.55 -37.57 8.30
N ALA A 35 -18.09 -37.28 7.08
CA ALA A 35 -16.71 -36.86 6.81
C ALA A 35 -16.67 -35.62 5.92
N VAL A 36 -15.58 -34.85 6.02
CA VAL A 36 -15.30 -33.70 5.16
C VAL A 36 -13.94 -33.91 4.51
N VAL A 37 -13.92 -33.83 3.18
CA VAL A 37 -12.72 -33.95 2.36
C VAL A 37 -12.46 -32.59 1.70
N GLU A 38 -11.24 -32.10 1.82
CA GLU A 38 -10.78 -30.83 1.25
C GLU A 38 -9.78 -31.09 0.12
N ALA A 39 -9.98 -30.42 -1.02
CA ALA A 39 -9.08 -30.43 -2.16
C ALA A 39 -8.48 -29.03 -2.36
N LYS A 40 -7.15 -28.91 -2.29
CA LYS A 40 -6.44 -27.64 -2.57
C LYS A 40 -5.74 -27.74 -3.92
N ILE A 41 -6.17 -26.89 -4.86
CA ILE A 41 -5.53 -26.73 -6.17
C ILE A 41 -4.64 -25.47 -6.11
N PRO A 42 -3.32 -25.58 -6.30
CA PRO A 42 -2.45 -24.40 -6.38
C PRO A 42 -2.77 -23.60 -7.66
N GLY A 43 -2.94 -22.28 -7.55
CA GLY A 43 -3.30 -21.43 -8.69
C GLY A 43 -2.10 -21.04 -9.59
N LEU A 44 -2.35 -20.82 -10.88
CA LEU A 44 -1.34 -20.45 -11.89
C LEU A 44 -0.52 -19.21 -11.50
N ALA A 45 -1.20 -18.15 -11.06
CA ALA A 45 -0.58 -16.85 -10.76
C ALA A 45 0.26 -16.86 -9.47
N ALA A 46 0.06 -17.86 -8.59
CA ALA A 46 0.80 -17.98 -7.34
C ALA A 46 2.27 -18.36 -7.55
N ARG A 47 2.65 -18.83 -8.74
CA ARG A 47 4.02 -19.33 -9.02
C ARG A 47 4.70 -18.72 -10.24
N SER A 48 4.04 -17.79 -10.94
CA SER A 48 4.67 -17.11 -12.07
C SER A 48 5.66 -16.05 -11.56
N GLY A 49 6.94 -16.21 -11.86
CA GLY A 49 7.97 -15.19 -11.62
C GLY A 49 8.03 -14.14 -12.72
N PHE A 50 8.54 -12.96 -12.40
CA PHE A 50 8.76 -11.87 -13.37
C PHE A 50 9.88 -10.94 -12.88
N LEU A 51 10.82 -10.56 -13.77
CA LEU A 51 12.04 -9.83 -13.40
C LEU A 51 12.78 -10.54 -12.25
N PHE A 52 12.95 -9.88 -11.10
CA PHE A 52 13.60 -10.41 -9.90
C PHE A 52 12.60 -11.03 -8.90
N ILE A 53 11.30 -11.03 -9.22
CA ILE A 53 10.22 -11.55 -8.37
C ILE A 53 10.07 -13.06 -8.61
N LYS A 54 10.13 -13.86 -7.55
CA LYS A 54 10.01 -15.31 -7.62
C LYS A 54 8.59 -15.75 -7.99
N ALA A 55 7.59 -15.09 -7.42
CA ALA A 55 6.18 -15.41 -7.62
C ALA A 55 5.30 -14.15 -7.47
N LEU A 56 4.56 -13.78 -8.52
CA LEU A 56 3.71 -12.60 -8.55
C LEU A 56 2.55 -12.64 -7.54
N GLY A 57 2.01 -13.82 -7.25
CA GLY A 57 0.96 -13.99 -6.24
C GLY A 57 1.47 -14.11 -4.81
N GLN A 58 2.78 -14.10 -4.59
CA GLN A 58 3.35 -14.32 -3.27
C GLN A 58 3.19 -13.08 -2.39
N VAL A 59 2.90 -13.31 -1.11
CA VAL A 59 2.68 -12.28 -0.10
C VAL A 59 3.65 -12.46 1.06
N GLY A 60 4.10 -11.35 1.63
CA GLY A 60 4.85 -11.33 2.88
C GLY A 60 6.34 -11.71 2.76
N PHE A 61 7.10 -11.31 3.77
CA PHE A 61 8.56 -11.45 3.83
C PHE A 61 9.02 -12.85 4.18
N TYR A 62 8.13 -13.70 4.71
CA TYR A 62 8.44 -15.04 5.16
C TYR A 62 7.36 -16.01 4.70
N THR A 63 7.75 -17.03 3.95
CA THR A 63 6.86 -18.08 3.46
C THR A 63 7.65 -19.39 3.44
N ASP A 64 7.04 -20.47 3.93
CA ASP A 64 7.59 -21.83 3.86
C ASP A 64 9.04 -21.97 4.36
N GLY A 65 9.40 -21.26 5.43
CA GLY A 65 10.74 -21.34 6.03
C GLY A 65 11.78 -20.39 5.43
N ALA A 66 11.46 -19.70 4.33
CA ALA A 66 12.40 -18.86 3.58
C ALA A 66 12.02 -17.36 3.63
N ILE A 67 13.04 -16.50 3.56
CA ILE A 67 12.86 -15.04 3.47
C ILE A 67 12.72 -14.60 2.01
N ASN A 68 11.69 -13.82 1.74
CA ASN A 68 11.34 -13.28 0.44
C ASN A 68 11.98 -11.90 0.21
N TRP A 69 13.29 -11.91 -0.10
CA TRP A 69 14.07 -10.71 -0.36
C TRP A 69 13.54 -9.86 -1.54
N ASP A 70 12.95 -10.50 -2.54
CA ASP A 70 12.29 -9.87 -3.68
C ASP A 70 11.10 -9.01 -3.24
N ILE A 71 10.29 -9.51 -2.32
CA ILE A 71 9.18 -8.74 -1.72
C ILE A 71 9.73 -7.60 -0.86
N ALA A 72 10.81 -7.83 -0.12
CA ALA A 72 11.40 -6.79 0.71
C ALA A 72 11.91 -5.59 -0.09
N ILE A 73 12.60 -5.86 -1.19
CA ILE A 73 13.06 -4.84 -2.13
C ILE A 73 11.86 -4.11 -2.75
N LEU A 74 10.79 -4.82 -3.12
CA LEU A 74 9.58 -4.19 -3.65
C LEU A 74 8.89 -3.25 -2.65
N VAL A 75 8.74 -3.67 -1.39
CA VAL A 75 8.11 -2.82 -0.36
C VAL A 75 8.98 -1.58 -0.09
N ALA A 76 10.30 -1.73 -0.04
CA ALA A 76 11.22 -0.60 0.09
C ALA A 76 11.13 0.35 -1.11
N ALA A 77 11.12 -0.18 -2.34
CA ALA A 77 10.96 0.60 -3.56
C ALA A 77 9.61 1.31 -3.62
N PHE A 78 8.54 0.65 -3.18
CA PHE A 78 7.22 1.23 -3.06
C PHE A 78 7.20 2.41 -2.08
N GLY A 79 7.70 2.22 -0.86
CA GLY A 79 7.78 3.29 0.14
C GLY A 79 8.64 4.48 -0.34
N ALA A 80 9.78 4.20 -0.98
CA ALA A 80 10.62 5.22 -1.59
C ALA A 80 9.89 5.97 -2.73
N SER A 81 9.16 5.25 -3.59
CA SER A 81 8.40 5.86 -4.69
C SER A 81 7.31 6.81 -4.18
N LEU A 82 6.59 6.44 -3.12
CA LEU A 82 5.60 7.32 -2.48
C LEU A 82 6.25 8.58 -1.91
N PHE A 83 7.41 8.44 -1.27
CA PHE A 83 8.13 9.58 -0.71
C PHE A 83 8.59 10.56 -1.79
N VAL A 84 9.12 10.05 -2.91
CA VAL A 84 9.50 10.87 -4.06
C VAL A 84 8.29 11.58 -4.66
N SER A 85 7.18 10.86 -4.89
CA SER A 85 5.94 11.46 -5.38
C SER A 85 5.46 12.59 -4.47
N GLN A 86 5.56 12.41 -3.16
CA GLN A 86 5.14 13.41 -2.19
C GLN A 86 5.99 14.70 -2.25
N ILE A 87 7.31 14.56 -2.44
CA ILE A 87 8.20 15.72 -2.63
C ILE A 87 7.79 16.46 -3.89
N LEU A 88 7.62 15.75 -5.01
CA LEU A 88 7.27 16.35 -6.30
C LEU A 88 5.90 17.05 -6.26
N SER A 89 4.89 16.45 -5.64
CA SER A 89 3.57 17.07 -5.51
C SER A 89 3.54 18.25 -4.52
N GLY A 90 4.49 18.33 -3.59
CA GLY A 90 4.63 19.45 -2.66
C GLY A 90 5.38 20.65 -3.22
N MET A 91 6.06 20.50 -4.37
CA MET A 91 6.81 21.59 -4.99
C MET A 91 5.85 22.66 -5.55
N GLY A 92 6.07 23.92 -5.17
CA GLY A 92 5.29 25.06 -5.67
C GLY A 92 4.00 25.36 -4.91
N MET A 93 3.66 24.59 -3.87
CA MET A 93 2.50 24.87 -3.01
C MET A 93 2.94 25.50 -1.68
N PRO A 94 2.22 26.54 -1.17
CA PRO A 94 2.49 27.14 0.12
C PRO A 94 2.30 26.10 1.24
N ALA A 95 3.17 26.16 2.24
CA ALA A 95 3.27 25.14 3.27
C ALA A 95 2.08 25.21 4.24
N ASN A 96 0.97 24.52 3.95
CA ASN A 96 -0.09 24.31 4.92
C ASN A 96 0.37 23.26 5.97
N PRO A 97 0.44 23.59 7.28
CA PRO A 97 0.90 22.67 8.32
C PRO A 97 0.13 21.34 8.34
N GLN A 98 -1.17 21.36 8.08
CA GLN A 98 -2.02 20.15 8.08
C GLN A 98 -1.75 19.26 6.86
N GLN A 99 -1.60 19.86 5.67
CA GLN A 99 -1.25 19.12 4.45
C GLN A 99 0.20 18.59 4.53
N SER A 100 1.14 19.38 5.02
CA SER A 100 2.55 18.97 5.15
C SER A 100 2.72 17.78 6.09
N THR A 101 1.93 17.71 7.16
CA THR A 101 1.91 16.58 8.11
C THR A 101 1.33 15.34 7.43
N ALA A 102 0.18 15.48 6.77
CA ALA A 102 -0.43 14.38 6.01
C ALA A 102 0.51 13.82 4.94
N ASN A 103 1.19 14.70 4.21
CA ASN A 103 2.16 14.37 3.17
C ASN A 103 3.34 13.55 3.75
N LYS A 104 3.86 13.90 4.93
CA LYS A 104 4.97 13.16 5.54
C LYS A 104 4.54 11.84 6.17
N ILE A 105 3.36 11.81 6.81
CA ILE A 105 2.91 10.64 7.58
C ILE A 105 2.32 9.56 6.67
N THR A 106 1.57 9.93 5.64
CA THR A 106 0.82 8.97 4.81
C THR A 106 1.73 7.92 4.14
N PRO A 107 2.85 8.29 3.49
CA PRO A 107 3.75 7.31 2.88
C PRO A 107 4.30 6.31 3.90
N VAL A 108 4.65 6.79 5.10
CA VAL A 108 5.19 5.95 6.18
C VAL A 108 4.12 5.01 6.71
N MET A 109 2.90 5.52 6.93
CA MET A 109 1.76 4.74 7.39
C MET A 109 1.38 3.63 6.40
N ILE A 110 1.25 3.95 5.10
CA ILE A 110 0.89 2.97 4.07
C ILE A 110 2.01 1.93 3.91
N THR A 111 3.28 2.36 3.89
CA THR A 111 4.43 1.44 3.82
C THR A 111 4.48 0.53 5.05
N GLY A 112 4.29 1.08 6.24
CA GLY A 112 4.22 0.33 7.49
C GLY A 112 3.07 -0.67 7.50
N MET A 113 1.88 -0.27 7.02
CA MET A 113 0.75 -1.18 6.85
C MET A 113 1.12 -2.38 5.97
N PHE A 114 1.83 -2.18 4.85
CA PHE A 114 2.24 -3.27 3.96
C PHE A 114 3.33 -4.18 4.55
N LEU A 115 4.04 -3.76 5.61
CA LEU A 115 4.91 -4.67 6.36
C LEU A 115 4.12 -5.72 7.13
N PHE A 116 2.94 -5.37 7.66
CA PHE A 116 2.10 -6.26 8.47
C PHE A 116 0.94 -6.89 7.69
N PHE A 117 0.43 -6.19 6.69
CA PHE A 117 -0.63 -6.62 5.78
C PHE A 117 -0.10 -6.59 4.34
N PRO A 118 0.76 -7.55 3.98
CA PRO A 118 1.43 -7.54 2.69
C PRO A 118 0.45 -7.79 1.55
N LEU A 119 0.57 -6.98 0.50
CA LEU A 119 -0.09 -7.23 -0.77
C LEU A 119 0.73 -8.20 -1.63
N PRO A 120 0.09 -8.88 -2.61
CA PRO A 120 0.82 -9.72 -3.56
C PRO A 120 1.90 -8.95 -4.31
N ALA A 121 3.04 -9.58 -4.56
CA ALA A 121 4.20 -8.97 -5.21
C ALA A 121 3.87 -8.33 -6.57
N GLY A 122 2.97 -8.92 -7.35
CA GLY A 122 2.52 -8.38 -8.63
C GLY A 122 1.75 -7.05 -8.49
N VAL A 123 0.96 -6.90 -7.41
CA VAL A 123 0.25 -5.65 -7.11
C VAL A 123 1.26 -4.58 -6.67
N LEU A 124 2.23 -4.93 -5.82
CA LEU A 124 3.30 -4.01 -5.41
C LEU A 124 4.12 -3.52 -6.61
N LEU A 125 4.51 -4.42 -7.51
CA LEU A 125 5.23 -4.05 -8.73
C LEU A 125 4.42 -3.05 -9.58
N TYR A 126 3.13 -3.33 -9.79
CA TYR A 126 2.25 -2.42 -10.51
C TYR A 126 2.26 -1.01 -9.87
N MET A 127 2.11 -0.93 -8.55
CA MET A 127 2.10 0.33 -7.82
C MET A 127 3.42 1.08 -7.95
N VAL A 128 4.57 0.41 -7.80
CA VAL A 128 5.89 1.02 -7.95
C VAL A 128 6.05 1.63 -9.34
N VAL A 129 5.73 0.86 -10.37
CA VAL A 129 5.84 1.32 -11.76
C VAL A 129 4.90 2.50 -12.01
N ALA A 130 3.64 2.40 -11.57
CA ALA A 130 2.66 3.48 -11.68
C ALA A 130 3.15 4.76 -10.98
N ASN A 131 3.70 4.65 -9.77
CA ASN A 131 4.25 5.79 -9.04
C ASN A 131 5.42 6.44 -9.78
N ILE A 132 6.30 5.65 -10.41
CA ILE A 132 7.42 6.20 -11.22
C ILE A 132 6.88 6.99 -12.42
N PHE A 133 5.90 6.44 -13.15
CA PHE A 133 5.29 7.16 -14.27
C PHE A 133 4.57 8.43 -13.80
N GLN A 134 3.81 8.35 -12.71
CA GLN A 134 3.13 9.50 -12.12
C GLN A 134 4.13 10.58 -11.68
N ALA A 135 5.19 10.19 -10.98
CA ALA A 135 6.27 11.10 -10.58
C ALA A 135 6.93 11.76 -11.79
N GLY A 136 7.20 10.99 -12.86
CA GLY A 136 7.72 11.52 -14.11
C GLY A 136 6.78 12.54 -14.76
N GLN A 137 5.49 12.25 -14.81
CA GLN A 137 4.47 13.18 -15.32
C GLN A 137 4.42 14.45 -14.47
N THR A 138 4.32 14.33 -13.14
CA THR A 138 4.29 15.48 -12.21
C THR A 138 5.56 16.33 -12.33
N TYR A 139 6.73 15.70 -12.49
CA TYR A 139 7.98 16.42 -12.67
C TYR A 139 8.02 17.22 -13.98
N LEU A 140 7.50 16.66 -15.08
CA LEU A 140 7.41 17.38 -16.36
C LEU A 140 6.39 18.52 -16.29
N LEU A 141 5.21 18.27 -15.73
CA LEU A 141 4.15 19.29 -15.50
C LEU A 141 4.65 20.42 -14.59
N GLY A 142 5.43 20.10 -13.55
CA GLY A 142 5.97 21.09 -12.62
C GLY A 142 7.00 22.05 -13.23
N LYS A 143 7.45 21.82 -14.47
CA LYS A 143 8.28 22.78 -15.21
C LYS A 143 7.47 23.79 -16.01
N GLU A 144 6.17 23.60 -16.15
CA GLU A 144 5.28 24.55 -16.80
C GLU A 144 4.88 25.64 -15.79
N ALA A 145 4.71 26.88 -16.28
CA ALA A 145 4.24 27.97 -15.43
C ALA A 145 2.84 27.65 -14.92
N LEU A 146 2.59 27.93 -13.64
CA LEU A 146 1.24 27.76 -13.10
C LEU A 146 0.26 28.64 -13.90
N PRO A 147 -0.90 28.10 -14.30
CA PRO A 147 -2.00 28.88 -14.87
C PRO A 147 -2.32 30.12 -14.01
N ASP A 148 -2.68 31.23 -14.65
CA ASP A 148 -2.94 32.53 -13.98
C ASP A 148 -3.97 32.41 -12.83
N ASN A 149 -4.98 31.56 -13.01
CA ASN A 149 -6.00 31.30 -11.99
C ASN A 149 -5.45 30.59 -10.75
N LEU A 150 -4.42 29.74 -10.89
CA LEU A 150 -3.78 29.07 -9.77
C LEU A 150 -2.77 29.99 -9.08
N GLN A 151 -2.05 30.82 -9.84
CA GLN A 151 -1.16 31.85 -9.28
C GLN A 151 -1.92 32.82 -8.38
N ALA A 152 -3.07 33.32 -8.82
CA ALA A 152 -3.91 34.20 -8.00
C ALA A 152 -4.38 33.53 -6.70
N ILE A 153 -4.66 32.22 -6.70
CA ILE A 153 -5.03 31.46 -5.50
C ILE A 153 -3.82 31.26 -4.58
N LEU A 154 -2.63 30.99 -5.13
CA LEU A 154 -1.40 30.86 -4.37
C LEU A 154 -1.03 32.17 -3.67
N ASP A 155 -1.13 33.28 -4.38
CA ASP A 155 -0.86 34.62 -3.82
C ASP A 155 -1.86 34.97 -2.70
N GLN A 156 -3.14 34.59 -2.85
CA GLN A 156 -4.15 34.70 -1.80
C GLN A 156 -3.83 33.80 -0.59
N GLN A 157 -3.35 32.58 -0.79
CA GLN A 157 -2.96 31.70 0.32
C GLN A 157 -1.71 32.19 1.04
N ALA A 158 -0.69 32.66 0.31
CA ALA A 158 0.53 33.22 0.87
C ALA A 158 0.25 34.51 1.68
N SER A 159 -0.65 35.36 1.18
CA SER A 159 -1.09 36.57 1.89
C SER A 159 -2.00 36.30 3.10
N GLN A 160 -2.75 35.20 3.15
CA GLN A 160 -3.49 34.81 4.36
C GLN A 160 -2.56 34.22 5.44
N GLN A 161 -1.53 33.48 5.04
CA GLN A 161 -0.56 32.89 5.97
C GLN A 161 0.24 33.93 6.76
N THR A 162 0.59 35.05 6.12
CA THR A 162 1.27 36.18 6.78
C THR A 162 0.38 36.87 7.82
N VAL A 163 -0.94 36.92 7.62
CA VAL A 163 -1.89 37.50 8.59
C VAL A 163 -1.97 36.64 9.87
N THR A 164 -2.01 35.31 9.74
CA THR A 164 -1.99 34.39 10.91
C THR A 164 -0.69 34.41 11.70
N ALA A 165 0.47 34.57 11.05
CA ALA A 165 1.75 34.70 11.74
C ALA A 165 1.86 36.03 12.51
N THR A 166 1.31 37.12 11.97
CA THR A 166 1.32 38.44 12.61
C THR A 166 0.33 38.53 13.79
N ALA A 167 -0.77 37.77 13.74
CA ALA A 167 -1.68 37.64 14.89
C ALA A 167 -1.08 36.90 16.09
N SER A 168 0.01 36.15 15.90
CA SER A 168 0.71 35.44 16.98
C SER A 168 1.76 36.27 17.71
N SER A 169 2.10 37.47 17.22
CA SER A 169 3.24 38.26 17.70
C SER A 169 2.92 39.59 18.39
N GLY A 170 1.66 39.93 18.69
CA GLY A 170 1.48 41.15 19.49
C GLY A 170 0.09 41.70 19.81
N GLU A 171 -1.03 41.18 19.29
CA GLU A 171 -2.30 41.86 19.56
C GLU A 171 -3.45 40.90 19.86
N ARG A 172 -4.15 41.31 20.91
CA ARG A 172 -5.22 40.62 21.63
C ARG A 172 -6.24 39.97 20.70
N LEU A 173 -6.63 38.73 21.01
CA LEU A 173 -7.64 38.01 20.22
C LEU A 173 -9.00 38.75 20.26
N PRO A 174 -9.73 38.86 19.13
CA PRO A 174 -10.99 39.61 19.03
C PRO A 174 -12.14 39.17 19.95
N PHE A 175 -11.96 38.07 20.69
CA PHE A 175 -13.01 37.42 21.47
C PHE A 175 -12.76 37.47 22.98
N GLU A 176 -11.73 38.16 23.47
CA GLU A 176 -11.51 38.27 24.91
C GLU A 176 -12.51 39.25 25.56
N PRO A 177 -13.36 38.80 26.49
CA PRO A 177 -14.27 39.69 27.20
C PRO A 177 -13.47 40.66 28.09
N LYS A 178 -13.89 41.93 28.05
CA LYS A 178 -13.28 43.05 28.78
C LYS A 178 -13.44 42.84 30.29
N GLY A 179 -12.37 42.42 30.98
CA GLY A 179 -12.35 42.33 32.44
C GLY A 179 -12.66 43.68 33.07
N SER A 180 -13.76 43.77 33.83
CA SER A 180 -14.13 44.98 34.55
C SER A 180 -13.19 45.16 35.76
N LYS A 181 -12.55 46.33 35.85
CA LYS A 181 -11.81 46.74 37.04
C LYS A 181 -12.74 46.75 38.26
N LYS A 182 -12.32 46.07 39.33
CA LYS A 182 -12.67 46.41 40.71
C LYS A 182 -11.44 46.21 41.57
#